data_AF-A0A7C3G1E8-F1
#
_entry.id   AF-A0A7C3G1E8-F1
#
_cell.length_a   1.000
_cell.length_b   1.000
_cell.length_c   1.000
_cell.angle_alpha   90.00
_cell.angle_beta   90.00
_cell.angle_gamma   90.00
#
_symmetry.space_group_name_H-M   'P 1'
#
loop_
_entity.id
_entity.type
_entity.pdbx_description
1 polymer ?
#
loop_
_entity_poly.entity_id
_entity_poly.type
_entity_poly.pdbx_seq_one_letter_code
_entity_poly.pdbx_strand_id
1 'polypeptide(L)'
;MSGGVDSSVAAALLQEEGHEVIGITMHVHTTGEKAEETHRFGGCCGIDATVDAQRVAHKLGIRLYVSNFRDVFARTVISDFCTEYSLGRTPNPCIRCNQYVKFGALLQRAKELGAD
;
A
#
# COMPACT_ATOMS: atom_id res chain seq x y z
N MET A 1 4.41 -1.58 4.24
CA MET A 1 4.02 -0.85 5.45
C MET A 1 2.98 0.19 5.10
N SER A 2 1.76 0.07 5.62
CA SER A 2 0.66 1.02 5.35
C SER A 2 0.61 2.18 6.35
N GLY A 3 1.54 2.22 7.32
CA GLY A 3 1.47 3.13 8.47
C GLY A 3 0.55 2.62 9.59
N GLY A 4 -0.17 1.52 9.38
CA GLY A 4 -0.99 0.88 10.40
C GLY A 4 -0.19 -0.01 11.36
N VAL A 5 -0.81 -0.31 12.50
CA VAL A 5 -0.22 -1.13 13.59
C VAL A 5 0.17 -2.52 13.08
N ASP A 6 -0.70 -3.22 12.36
CA ASP A 6 -0.44 -4.59 11.89
C ASP A 6 0.86 -4.68 11.08
N SER A 7 1.03 -3.76 10.12
CA SER A 7 2.24 -3.73 9.28
C SER A 7 3.50 -3.28 10.03
N SER A 8 3.32 -2.54 11.12
CA SER A 8 4.41 -2.06 11.96
C SER A 8 4.91 -3.18 12.88
N VAL A 9 3.99 -3.90 13.52
CA VAL A 9 4.30 -5.05 14.37
C VAL A 9 4.88 -6.19 13.53
N ALA A 10 4.33 -6.46 12.34
CA ALA A 10 4.91 -7.47 11.44
C ALA A 10 6.38 -7.18 11.07
N ALA A 11 6.72 -5.91 10.80
CA ALA A 11 8.11 -5.52 10.53
C ALA A 11 9.01 -5.69 11.76
N ALA A 12 8.51 -5.34 12.95
CA ALA A 12 9.24 -5.50 14.21
C ALA A 12 9.50 -6.99 14.52
N LEU A 13 8.50 -7.86 14.37
CA LEU A 13 8.64 -9.29 14.61
C LEU A 13 9.69 -9.94 13.69
N LEU A 14 9.67 -9.61 12.40
CA LEU A 14 10.68 -10.11 11.46
C LEU A 14 12.11 -9.63 11.82
N GLN A 15 12.22 -8.42 12.35
CA GLN A 15 13.51 -7.89 12.82
C GLN A 15 13.98 -8.60 14.10
N GLU A 16 13.06 -8.87 15.05
CA GLU A 16 13.34 -9.64 16.26
C GLU A 16 13.79 -11.08 15.94
N GLU A 17 13.25 -11.68 14.87
CA GLU A 17 13.66 -12.98 14.34
C GLU A 17 15.03 -12.95 13.63
N GLY A 18 15.63 -11.77 13.45
CA GLY A 18 16.98 -11.60 12.88
C GLY A 18 17.02 -11.42 11.37
N HIS A 19 15.89 -11.17 10.70
CA HIS A 19 15.86 -10.88 9.26
C HIS A 19 16.37 -9.47 8.94
N GLU A 20 16.97 -9.30 7.75
CA GLU A 20 17.16 -7.97 7.17
C GLU A 20 15.82 -7.45 6.62
N VAL A 21 15.20 -6.53 7.33
CA VAL A 21 13.86 -6.03 6.99
C VAL A 21 13.94 -4.70 6.23
N ILE A 22 13.19 -4.61 5.13
CA ILE A 22 12.87 -3.36 4.45
C ILE A 22 11.36 -3.12 4.43
N GLY A 23 10.95 -1.87 4.57
CA GLY A 23 9.57 -1.45 4.40
C GLY A 23 9.30 -0.95 2.98
N ILE A 24 8.11 -1.24 2.44
CA ILE A 24 7.60 -0.59 1.22
C ILE A 24 6.22 0.00 1.48
N THR A 25 6.04 1.30 1.28
CA THR A 25 4.75 2.00 1.29
C THR A 25 4.25 2.15 -0.14
N MET A 26 3.03 1.71 -0.40
CA MET A 26 2.38 1.82 -1.71
C MET A 26 1.70 3.18 -1.85
N HIS A 27 2.02 3.90 -2.91
CA HIS A 27 1.31 5.11 -3.30
C HIS A 27 0.35 4.81 -4.45
N VAL A 28 -0.96 4.85 -4.17
CA VAL A 28 -2.02 4.47 -5.13
C VAL A 28 -2.99 5.61 -5.47
N HIS A 29 -2.94 6.75 -4.77
CA HIS A 29 -3.86 7.88 -5.00
C HIS A 29 -3.38 8.82 -6.09
N THR A 30 -4.26 9.20 -7.01
CA THR A 30 -4.03 10.29 -7.96
C THR A 30 -4.00 11.63 -7.23
N THR A 31 -2.99 12.44 -7.54
CA THR A 31 -2.86 13.82 -7.04
C THR A 31 -3.71 14.67 -7.98
N GLY A 32 -5.00 14.75 -7.68
CA GLY A 32 -5.96 15.51 -8.45
C GLY A 32 -7.26 15.50 -7.66
N GLU A 33 -7.61 16.67 -7.16
CA GLU A 33 -8.84 16.99 -6.43
C GLU A 33 -8.83 16.61 -4.93
N LYS A 34 -8.44 17.62 -4.13
CA LYS A 34 -8.73 17.77 -2.70
C LYS A 34 -8.12 16.70 -1.77
N ALA A 35 -6.81 16.80 -1.56
CA ALA A 35 -6.14 16.20 -0.40
C ALA A 35 -6.84 16.55 0.94
N GLU A 36 -7.57 17.66 1.00
CA GLU A 36 -8.37 18.08 2.16
C GLU A 36 -9.65 17.23 2.37
N GLU A 37 -10.27 16.68 1.32
CA GLU A 37 -11.48 15.85 1.45
C GLU A 37 -11.16 14.40 1.80
N THR A 38 -9.95 13.90 1.48
CA THR A 38 -9.50 12.57 1.90
C THR A 38 -9.40 12.37 3.42
N HIS A 39 -9.29 13.46 4.19
CA HIS A 39 -9.33 13.41 5.66
C HIS A 39 -10.73 13.13 6.22
N ARG A 40 -11.81 13.43 5.47
CA ARG A 40 -13.20 13.25 5.95
C ARG A 40 -13.67 11.80 6.00
N PHE A 41 -13.00 10.88 5.29
CA PHE A 41 -13.39 9.47 5.19
C PHE A 41 -12.33 8.48 5.71
N GLY A 42 -11.41 8.91 6.58
CA GLY A 42 -10.53 7.99 7.32
C GLY A 42 -9.65 7.10 6.43
N GLY A 43 -9.24 7.60 5.26
CA GLY A 43 -8.40 6.83 4.34
C GLY A 43 -7.01 6.58 4.94
N CYS A 44 -6.68 5.31 5.21
CA CYS A 44 -5.35 4.80 5.59
C CYS A 44 -4.25 5.03 4.51
N CYS A 45 -4.48 5.93 3.55
CA CYS A 45 -3.72 6.00 2.32
C CYS A 45 -3.36 7.45 1.91
N GLY A 46 -3.38 8.38 2.87
CA GLY A 46 -2.91 9.75 2.69
C GLY A 46 -1.40 9.94 2.96
N ILE A 47 -0.96 11.20 2.87
CA ILE A 47 0.40 11.65 3.26
C ILE A 47 0.71 11.21 4.70
N ASP A 48 -0.27 11.31 5.60
CA ASP A 48 -0.14 10.92 7.01
C ASP A 48 0.29 9.45 7.19
N ALA A 49 -0.29 8.53 6.42
CA ALA A 49 0.05 7.11 6.48
C ALA A 49 1.51 6.85 6.05
N THR A 50 2.03 7.65 5.11
CA THR A 50 3.44 7.59 4.71
C THR A 50 4.35 8.13 5.81
N VAL A 51 3.95 9.22 6.47
CA VAL A 51 4.68 9.80 7.60
C VAL A 51 4.72 8.83 8.80
N ASP A 52 3.61 8.16 9.10
CA ASP A 52 3.57 7.18 10.19
C ASP A 52 4.42 5.95 9.86
N ALA A 53 4.39 5.46 8.61
CA ALA A 53 5.29 4.40 8.18
C ALA A 53 6.77 4.83 8.31
N GLN A 54 7.11 6.07 7.96
CA GLN A 54 8.46 6.62 8.13
C GLN A 54 8.88 6.68 9.59
N ARG A 55 8.00 7.14 10.49
CA ARG A 55 8.27 7.18 11.93
C ARG A 55 8.54 5.79 12.51
N VAL A 56 7.73 4.81 12.13
CA VAL A 56 7.93 3.41 12.55
C VAL A 56 9.25 2.86 12.00
N ALA A 57 9.50 3.04 10.70
CA ALA A 57 10.74 2.58 10.08
C ALA A 57 11.99 3.19 10.74
N HIS A 58 11.94 4.47 11.08
CA HIS A 58 13.01 5.15 11.82
C HIS A 58 13.20 4.56 13.22
N LYS A 59 12.12 4.27 13.95
CA LYS A 59 12.19 3.63 15.28
C LYS A 59 12.78 2.23 15.22
N LEU A 60 12.45 1.46 14.17
CA LEU A 60 12.98 0.12 13.95
C LEU A 60 14.39 0.14 13.31
N GLY A 61 14.87 1.29 12.83
CA GLY A 61 16.15 1.37 12.12
C GLY A 61 16.15 0.63 10.76
N ILE A 62 14.99 0.47 10.12
CA ILE A 62 14.83 -0.22 8.83
C ILE A 62 14.71 0.79 7.67
N ARG A 63 15.13 0.37 6.47
CA ARG A 63 14.97 1.17 5.24
C ARG A 63 13.51 1.16 4.79
N LEU A 64 12.96 2.32 4.43
CA LEU A 64 11.59 2.43 3.89
C LEU A 64 11.60 3.02 2.48
N TYR A 65 10.97 2.31 1.54
CA TYR A 65 10.74 2.76 0.17
C TYR A 65 9.31 3.22 -0.01
N VAL A 66 9.09 4.33 -0.72
CA VAL A 66 7.76 4.72 -1.19
C VAL A 66 7.69 4.45 -2.69
N SER A 67 6.82 3.53 -3.10
CA SER A 67 6.73 3.07 -4.50
C SER A 67 5.38 3.44 -5.10
N ASN A 68 5.40 3.96 -6.33
CA ASN A 68 4.22 4.38 -7.07
C ASN A 68 3.55 3.17 -7.74
N PHE A 69 2.30 2.90 -7.37
CA PHE A 69 1.47 1.84 -7.95
C PHE A 69 0.16 2.38 -8.53
N ARG A 70 0.07 3.69 -8.77
CA ARG A 70 -1.15 4.36 -9.28
C ARG A 70 -1.68 3.73 -10.56
N ASP A 71 -0.80 3.53 -11.54
CA ASP A 71 -1.23 3.05 -12.87
C ASP A 71 -1.76 1.62 -12.81
N VAL A 72 -1.07 0.72 -12.11
CA VAL A 72 -1.54 -0.67 -11.96
C VAL A 72 -2.85 -0.71 -11.16
N PHE A 73 -2.96 0.08 -10.09
CA PHE A 73 -4.18 0.15 -9.28
C PHE A 73 -5.37 0.70 -10.08
N ALA A 74 -5.18 1.78 -10.84
CA ALA A 74 -6.22 2.37 -11.68
C ALA A 74 -6.71 1.37 -12.74
N ARG A 75 -5.79 0.71 -13.46
CA ARG A 75 -6.14 -0.24 -14.53
C ARG A 75 -6.79 -1.52 -14.02
N THR A 76 -6.34 -2.06 -12.88
CA THR A 76 -6.73 -3.41 -12.45
C THR A 76 -7.78 -3.44 -11.33
N VAL A 77 -7.90 -2.35 -10.56
CA VAL A 77 -8.84 -2.28 -9.43
C VAL A 77 -9.95 -1.29 -9.73
N ILE A 78 -9.61 -0.05 -10.08
CA ILE A 78 -10.63 1.00 -10.32
C ILE A 78 -11.41 0.72 -11.60
N SER A 79 -10.75 0.34 -12.69
CA SER A 79 -11.44 0.01 -13.95
C SER A 79 -12.41 -1.17 -13.80
N ASP A 80 -12.01 -2.24 -13.08
CA ASP A 80 -12.87 -3.39 -12.77
C ASP A 80 -14.06 -2.95 -11.92
N PHE A 81 -13.80 -2.21 -10.84
CA PHE A 81 -14.83 -1.68 -9.95
C PHE A 81 -15.89 -0.86 -10.70
N CYS A 82 -15.47 0.12 -11.52
CA CYS A 82 -16.38 0.95 -12.30
C CYS A 82 -17.19 0.13 -13.32
N THR A 83 -16.54 -0.84 -13.98
CA THR A 83 -17.20 -1.70 -14.97
C THR A 83 -18.27 -2.56 -14.30
N GLU A 84 -17.93 -3.25 -13.21
CA GLU A 84 -18.85 -4.13 -12.50
C GLU A 84 -20.05 -3.36 -11.91
N TYR A 85 -19.80 -2.17 -11.35
CA TYR A 85 -20.88 -1.30 -10.89
C TYR A 85 -21.79 -0.83 -12.03
N SER A 86 -21.24 -0.48 -13.20
CA SER A 86 -22.04 -0.10 -14.36
C SER A 86 -22.96 -1.23 -14.86
N LEU A 87 -22.61 -2.47 -14.52
CA LEU A 87 -23.38 -3.68 -14.84
C LEU A 87 -24.35 -4.08 -13.70
N GLY A 88 -24.55 -3.22 -12.70
CA GLY A 88 -25.48 -3.44 -11.59
C GLY A 88 -24.99 -4.47 -10.57
N ARG A 89 -23.69 -4.78 -10.54
CA ARG A 89 -23.08 -5.69 -9.56
C ARG A 89 -22.41 -4.93 -8.43
N THR A 90 -22.14 -5.63 -7.33
CA THR A 90 -21.39 -5.11 -6.16
C THR A 90 -19.99 -5.75 -6.12
N PRO A 91 -19.00 -5.19 -6.82
CA PRO A 91 -17.63 -5.74 -6.84
C PRO A 91 -16.90 -5.55 -5.51
N ASN A 92 -15.95 -6.45 -5.25
CA ASN A 92 -15.03 -6.33 -4.13
C ASN A 92 -13.63 -5.88 -4.63
N PRO A 93 -13.28 -4.58 -4.53
CA PRO A 93 -12.01 -4.07 -5.02
C PRO A 93 -10.81 -4.58 -4.20
N CYS A 94 -11.01 -4.99 -2.95
CA CYS A 94 -9.92 -5.48 -2.09
C CYS A 94 -9.34 -6.81 -2.62
N ILE A 95 -10.18 -7.68 -3.19
CA ILE A 95 -9.73 -8.93 -3.81
C ILE A 95 -8.86 -8.64 -5.03
N ARG A 96 -9.26 -7.69 -5.88
CA ARG A 96 -8.48 -7.26 -7.05
C ARG A 96 -7.16 -6.59 -6.65
N CYS A 97 -7.20 -5.74 -5.63
CA CYS A 97 -6.01 -5.09 -5.08
C CYS A 97 -5.00 -6.13 -4.55
N ASN A 98 -5.47 -7.12 -3.78
CA ASN A 98 -4.60 -8.20 -3.32
C ASN A 98 -4.02 -8.98 -4.50
N GLN A 99 -4.86 -9.39 -5.46
CA GLN A 99 -4.46 -10.20 -6.60
C GLN A 99 -3.42 -9.51 -7.50
N TYR A 100 -3.71 -8.28 -7.95
CA TYR A 100 -2.91 -7.62 -9.00
C TYR A 100 -1.87 -6.64 -8.44
N VAL A 101 -2.13 -6.05 -7.28
CA VAL A 101 -1.27 -5.01 -6.72
C VAL A 101 -0.38 -5.55 -5.61
N LYS A 102 -0.94 -6.13 -4.53
CA LYS A 102 -0.12 -6.59 -3.39
C LYS A 102 0.70 -7.84 -3.71
N PHE A 103 0.06 -8.87 -4.24
CA PHE A 103 0.73 -10.14 -4.60
C PHE A 103 1.16 -10.19 -6.07
N GLY A 104 0.85 -9.15 -6.84
CA GLY A 104 1.39 -8.93 -8.18
C GLY A 104 2.52 -7.91 -8.16
N ALA A 105 2.19 -6.64 -8.43
CA ALA A 105 3.17 -5.58 -8.63
C ALA A 105 4.10 -5.32 -7.43
N LEU A 106 3.58 -5.33 -6.20
CA LEU A 106 4.39 -5.12 -4.99
C LEU A 106 5.33 -6.30 -4.74
N LEU A 107 4.87 -7.54 -4.93
CA LEU A 107 5.73 -8.72 -4.82
C LEU A 107 6.87 -8.68 -5.86
N GLN A 108 6.55 -8.30 -7.10
CA GLN A 108 7.57 -8.11 -8.13
C GLN A 108 8.58 -7.02 -7.72
N ARG A 109 8.09 -5.91 -7.17
CA ARG A 109 8.95 -4.83 -6.68
C ARG A 109 9.84 -5.27 -5.52
N ALA A 110 9.34 -6.12 -4.61
CA ALA A 110 10.13 -6.68 -3.52
C ALA A 110 11.28 -7.55 -4.04
N LYS A 111 11.00 -8.41 -5.03
CA LYS A 111 12.03 -9.25 -5.68
C LYS A 111 13.10 -8.42 -6.38
N GLU A 112 12.73 -7.33 -7.06
CA GLU A 112 13.69 -6.40 -7.68
C GLU A 112 14.62 -5.72 -6.66
N LEU A 113 14.18 -5.60 -5.41
CA LEU A 113 14.98 -5.08 -4.30
C LEU A 113 15.80 -6.18 -3.60
N GLY A 114 15.74 -7.42 -4.09
CA GLY A 114 16.47 -8.56 -3.55
C GLY A 114 15.81 -9.22 -2.33
N ALA A 115 14.50 -9.02 -2.13
CA ALA A 115 13.76 -9.72 -1.08
C ALA A 115 13.36 -11.13 -1.52
N ASP A 116 13.41 -12.08 -0.57
CA ASP A 116 13.04 -13.50 -0.73
C ASP A 116 11.57 -13.79 -0.38
#